data_AF-A0A090S6B0-F1
#
_entry.id   AF-A0A090S6B0-F1
#
_cell.length_a   1.000
_cell.length_b   1.000
_cell.length_c   1.000
_cell.angle_alpha   90.00
_cell.angle_beta   90.00
_cell.angle_gamma   90.00
#
_symmetry.space_group_name_H-M   'P 1'
#
loop_
_entity.id
_entity.type
_entity.pdbx_description
1 polymer ?
#
loop_
_entity_poly.entity_id
_entity_poly.type
_entity_poly.pdbx_seq_one_letter_code
_entity_poly.pdbx_strand_id
1 'polypeptide(L)'
;MSQVNGEDYDAIFYPGGFGLLSDLATDESFAAIAAAHYENGGIIAAVCHGPGALLPITLSSGEKLLASKSVTGFTREEEIDFGTIDAVPFLLEESLARTASRYNKVQPWQELVIVDERVITGQNPTSAHGVGKALVESLS
;
A
#
# COMPACT_ATOMS: atom_id res chain seq x y z
N MET A 1 14.93 -0.83 16.64
CA MET A 1 15.64 -0.95 15.35
C MET A 1 15.37 0.34 14.60
N SER A 2 16.39 1.15 14.29
CA SER A 2 16.22 2.38 13.48
C SER A 2 17.59 2.79 12.90
N GLN A 3 18.11 1.95 11.99
CA GLN A 3 19.32 2.24 11.22
C GLN A 3 19.00 2.56 9.74
N VAL A 4 17.73 2.79 9.40
CA VAL A 4 17.31 3.07 8.01
C VAL A 4 17.03 4.57 7.90
N ASN A 5 17.76 5.26 7.03
CA ASN A 5 17.46 6.64 6.63
C ASN A 5 16.65 6.61 5.33
N GLY A 6 15.43 7.16 5.35
CA GLY A 6 14.54 7.16 4.18
C GLY A 6 15.03 8.01 3.01
N GLU A 7 16.02 8.89 3.23
CA GLU A 7 16.65 9.72 2.21
C GLU A 7 17.65 8.96 1.32
N ASP A 8 18.12 7.79 1.76
CA ASP A 8 19.09 6.98 1.01
C ASP A 8 18.43 6.10 -0.07
N TYR A 9 17.11 6.12 -0.16
CA TYR A 9 16.33 5.24 -1.04
C TYR A 9 15.45 6.08 -1.95
N ASP A 10 15.35 5.69 -3.22
CA ASP A 10 14.46 6.35 -4.19
C ASP A 10 12.99 5.88 -4.05
N ALA A 11 12.78 4.73 -3.39
CA ALA A 11 11.45 4.18 -3.15
C ALA A 11 11.36 3.30 -1.91
N ILE A 12 10.16 3.24 -1.32
CA ILE A 12 9.74 2.23 -0.34
C ILE A 12 8.77 1.26 -1.02
N PHE A 13 9.07 -0.04 -0.94
CA PHE A 13 8.21 -1.10 -1.47
C PHE A 13 7.66 -2.00 -0.35
N TYR A 14 6.35 -2.04 -0.21
CA TYR A 14 5.63 -2.95 0.68
C TYR A 14 5.15 -4.19 -0.09
N PRO A 15 5.77 -5.37 0.12
CA PRO A 15 5.29 -6.59 -0.52
C PRO A 15 3.90 -6.99 -0.01
N GLY A 16 3.35 -8.10 -0.52
CA GLY A 16 2.14 -8.70 0.04
C GLY A 16 2.40 -9.54 1.29
N GLY A 17 1.35 -10.21 1.76
CA GLY A 17 1.40 -11.16 2.87
C GLY A 17 0.72 -10.66 4.14
N PHE A 18 0.09 -11.57 4.87
CA PHE A 18 -0.79 -11.26 6.00
C PHE A 18 -0.11 -10.56 7.18
N GLY A 19 1.22 -10.74 7.34
CA GLY A 19 1.99 -10.10 8.41
C GLY A 19 1.77 -8.58 8.46
N LEU A 20 1.69 -7.96 7.28
CA LEU A 20 1.52 -6.52 7.08
C LEU A 20 0.23 -5.95 7.65
N LEU A 21 -0.81 -6.77 7.75
CA LEU A 21 -2.07 -6.37 8.38
C LEU A 21 -1.97 -6.32 9.91
N SER A 22 -0.96 -6.98 10.49
CA SER A 22 -0.80 -7.10 11.95
C SER A 22 0.37 -6.29 12.51
N ASP A 23 1.42 -6.06 11.73
CA ASP A 23 2.59 -5.29 12.16
C ASP A 23 2.52 -3.83 11.68
N LEU A 24 2.65 -3.60 10.37
CA LEU A 24 2.85 -2.27 9.79
C LEU A 24 1.57 -1.48 9.62
N ALA A 25 0.40 -2.11 9.59
CA ALA A 25 -0.89 -1.41 9.53
C ALA A 25 -1.14 -0.46 10.72
N THR A 26 -0.41 -0.64 11.83
CA THR A 26 -0.49 0.21 13.02
C THR A 26 0.85 0.76 13.50
N ASP A 27 1.95 0.50 12.77
CA ASP A 27 3.29 0.96 13.17
C ASP A 27 3.49 2.43 12.79
N GLU A 28 3.28 3.32 13.76
CA GLU A 28 3.47 4.77 13.59
C GLU A 28 4.91 5.16 13.27
N SER A 29 5.90 4.38 13.73
CA SER A 29 7.31 4.68 13.49
C SER A 29 7.68 4.44 12.02
N PHE A 30 7.20 3.33 11.44
CA PHE A 30 7.38 3.06 10.02
C PHE A 30 6.55 4.01 9.16
N ALA A 31 5.33 4.35 9.62
CA ALA A 31 4.48 5.33 8.95
C ALA A 31 5.15 6.71 8.86
N ALA A 32 5.85 7.15 9.90
CA ALA A 32 6.58 8.41 9.91
C ALA A 32 7.76 8.42 8.92
N ILE A 33 8.50 7.32 8.81
CA ILE A 33 9.57 7.17 7.80
C ILE A 33 8.97 7.27 6.39
N ALA A 34 7.85 6.59 6.15
CA ALA A 34 7.18 6.62 4.85
C ALA A 34 6.60 8.00 4.51
N ALA A 35 6.03 8.70 5.50
CA ALA A 35 5.56 10.08 5.33
C ALA A 35 6.71 11.00 4.93
N ALA A 36 7.83 10.97 5.67
CA ALA A 36 9.00 11.79 5.37
C ALA A 36 9.58 11.47 3.97
N HIS A 37 9.69 10.18 3.63
CA HIS A 37 10.14 9.74 2.31
C HIS A 37 9.22 10.28 1.19
N TYR A 38 7.90 10.19 1.36
CA TYR A 38 6.96 10.76 0.39
C TYR A 38 7.03 12.29 0.34
N GLU A 39 7.19 13.00 1.45
CA GLU A 39 7.30 14.46 1.42
C GLU A 39 8.61 14.94 0.79
N ASN A 40 9.67 14.14 0.88
CA ASN A 40 10.95 14.39 0.24
C ASN A 40 11.02 14.02 -1.25
N GLY A 41 9.90 13.65 -1.87
CA GLY A 41 9.84 13.33 -3.31
C GLY A 41 9.98 11.84 -3.65
N GLY A 42 10.14 10.96 -2.66
CA GLY A 42 10.27 9.52 -2.84
C GLY A 42 8.97 8.81 -3.27
N ILE A 43 9.09 7.58 -3.78
CA ILE A 43 7.97 6.78 -4.28
C ILE A 43 7.56 5.73 -3.25
N ILE A 44 6.25 5.55 -3.04
CA ILE A 44 5.72 4.45 -2.23
C ILE A 44 5.00 3.47 -3.14
N ALA A 45 5.44 2.22 -3.14
CA ALA A 45 4.82 1.14 -3.89
C ALA A 45 4.35 0.02 -2.95
N ALA A 46 3.20 -0.59 -3.24
CA ALA A 46 2.64 -1.67 -2.45
C ALA A 46 1.82 -2.66 -3.29
N VAL A 47 1.71 -3.92 -2.86
CA VAL A 47 0.90 -4.92 -3.60
C VAL A 47 0.19 -5.89 -2.66
N CYS A 48 -0.96 -6.43 -3.08
CA CYS A 48 -1.72 -7.44 -2.33
C CYS A 48 -2.18 -6.88 -0.98
N HIS A 49 -1.67 -7.38 0.14
CA HIS A 49 -1.92 -6.83 1.48
C HIS A 49 -1.04 -5.64 1.86
N GLY A 50 0.03 -5.38 1.10
CA GLY A 50 0.98 -4.30 1.35
C GLY A 50 0.37 -2.90 1.51
N PRO A 51 -0.70 -2.52 0.76
CA PRO A 51 -1.39 -1.25 0.95
C PRO A 51 -1.93 -1.03 2.38
N GLY A 52 -2.06 -2.09 3.20
CA GLY A 52 -2.39 -1.96 4.62
C GLY A 52 -1.39 -1.10 5.39
N ALA A 53 -0.11 -1.12 5.01
CA ALA A 53 0.93 -0.28 5.63
C ALA A 53 0.78 1.22 5.32
N LEU A 54 -0.11 1.60 4.39
CA LEU A 54 -0.39 3.00 4.05
C LEU A 54 -1.45 3.64 4.96
N LEU A 55 -2.28 2.82 5.62
CA LEU A 55 -3.35 3.27 6.53
C LEU A 55 -2.86 4.20 7.66
N PRO A 56 -1.73 3.94 8.34
CA PRO A 56 -1.27 4.80 9.42
C PRO A 56 -0.61 6.09 8.92
N ILE A 57 -0.19 6.19 7.65
CA ILE A 57 0.61 7.31 7.14
C ILE A 57 -0.17 8.63 7.19
N THR A 58 0.35 9.55 7.99
CA THR A 58 -0.13 10.93 8.14
C THR A 58 0.99 11.88 7.72
N LEU A 59 0.69 12.82 6.83
CA LEU A 59 1.63 13.81 6.32
C LEU A 59 1.87 14.92 7.35
N SER A 60 2.89 15.76 7.14
CA SER A 60 3.18 16.93 7.98
C SER A 60 2.04 17.94 8.03
N SER A 61 1.15 17.93 7.02
CA SER A 61 -0.10 18.71 7.01
C SER A 61 -1.13 18.25 8.05
N GLY A 62 -0.97 17.05 8.63
CA GLY A 62 -1.95 16.38 9.47
C GLY A 62 -2.98 15.55 8.70
N GLU A 63 -2.96 15.58 7.36
CA GLU A 63 -3.83 14.75 6.52
C GLU A 63 -3.27 13.35 6.31
N LYS A 64 -4.15 12.36 6.14
CA LYS A 64 -3.74 11.01 5.75
C LYS A 64 -3.23 11.02 4.31
N LEU A 65 -2.12 10.31 4.04
CA LEU A 65 -1.60 10.16 2.68
C LEU A 65 -2.71 9.65 1.72
N LEU A 66 -3.48 8.67 2.17
CA LEU A 66 -4.53 8.05 1.36
C LEU A 66 -5.69 9.01 1.03
N ALA A 67 -5.93 10.06 1.83
CA ALA A 67 -7.12 10.92 1.68
C ALA A 67 -7.22 11.59 0.30
N SER A 68 -6.09 11.78 -0.39
CA SER A 68 -6.00 12.34 -1.74
C SER A 68 -5.65 11.31 -2.82
N LYS A 69 -5.59 10.02 -2.49
CA LYS A 69 -5.07 8.96 -3.37
C LYS A 69 -6.12 7.97 -3.82
N SER A 70 -6.06 7.64 -5.10
CA SER A 70 -6.67 6.46 -5.69
C SER A 70 -5.74 5.26 -5.51
N VAL A 71 -6.26 4.16 -4.96
CA VAL A 71 -5.49 2.95 -4.67
C VAL A 71 -6.26 1.68 -5.03
N THR A 72 -5.56 0.55 -4.99
CA THR A 72 -6.11 -0.80 -4.96
C THR A 72 -5.39 -1.64 -3.90
N GLY A 73 -5.81 -2.88 -3.71
CA GLY A 73 -5.27 -3.85 -2.75
C GLY A 73 -6.17 -5.07 -2.68
N PHE A 74 -5.74 -6.08 -1.93
CA PHE A 74 -6.41 -7.38 -1.88
C PHE A 74 -7.90 -7.25 -1.55
N THR A 75 -8.76 -7.89 -2.34
CA THR A 75 -10.21 -7.71 -2.24
C THR A 75 -10.83 -8.66 -1.21
N ARG A 76 -12.03 -8.33 -0.73
CA ARG A 76 -12.82 -9.25 0.10
C ARG A 76 -13.06 -10.59 -0.60
N GLU A 77 -13.37 -10.55 -1.89
CA GLU A 77 -13.61 -11.77 -2.66
C GLU A 77 -12.35 -12.65 -2.71
N GLU A 78 -11.17 -12.04 -2.84
CA GLU A 78 -9.90 -12.76 -2.77
C GLU A 78 -9.64 -13.33 -1.36
N GLU A 79 -10.02 -12.64 -0.28
CA GLU A 79 -9.97 -13.19 1.10
C GLU A 79 -10.89 -14.42 1.29
N ILE A 80 -12.06 -14.41 0.66
CA ILE A 80 -13.00 -15.53 0.70
C ILE A 80 -12.44 -16.72 -0.09
N ASP A 81 -11.98 -16.47 -1.32
CA ASP A 81 -11.38 -17.50 -2.18
C ASP A 81 -10.15 -18.15 -1.54
N PHE A 82 -9.34 -17.33 -0.84
CA PHE A 82 -8.14 -17.79 -0.14
C PHE A 82 -8.43 -18.41 1.23
N GLY A 83 -9.66 -18.27 1.74
CA GLY A 83 -10.10 -18.84 3.02
C GLY A 83 -9.58 -18.13 4.26
N THR A 84 -9.24 -16.84 4.15
CA THR A 84 -8.57 -16.06 5.20
C THR A 84 -9.44 -14.98 5.83
N ILE A 85 -10.68 -14.79 5.35
CA ILE A 85 -11.59 -13.76 5.84
C ILE A 85 -11.84 -13.78 7.36
N ASP A 86 -11.83 -14.96 7.98
CA ASP A 86 -12.03 -15.11 9.43
C ASP A 86 -10.72 -15.04 10.25
N ALA A 87 -9.57 -15.01 9.59
CA ALA A 87 -8.24 -15.00 10.21
C ALA A 87 -7.55 -13.63 10.15
N VAL A 88 -7.95 -12.76 9.21
CA VAL A 88 -7.40 -11.41 9.09
C VAL A 88 -7.94 -10.49 10.19
N PRO A 89 -7.12 -9.57 10.73
CA PRO A 89 -7.55 -8.66 11.79
C PRO A 89 -8.58 -7.62 11.32
N PHE A 90 -8.60 -7.34 10.02
CA PHE A 90 -9.58 -6.48 9.36
C PHE A 90 -9.57 -6.75 7.84
N LEU A 91 -10.62 -6.33 7.14
CA LEU A 91 -10.69 -6.38 5.68
C LEU A 91 -9.96 -5.19 5.07
N LEU A 92 -8.90 -5.45 4.31
CA LEU A 92 -8.08 -4.40 3.69
C LEU A 92 -8.91 -3.52 2.74
N GLU A 93 -9.72 -4.13 1.87
CA GLU A 93 -10.62 -3.40 0.97
C GLU A 93 -11.49 -2.38 1.73
N GLU A 94 -12.09 -2.76 2.85
CA GLU A 94 -12.94 -1.84 3.61
C GLU A 94 -12.15 -0.69 4.22
N SER A 95 -10.98 -0.99 4.80
CA SER A 95 -10.12 0.02 5.40
C SER A 95 -9.65 1.03 4.34
N LEU A 96 -9.19 0.56 3.18
CA LEU A 96 -8.79 1.43 2.08
C LEU A 96 -9.97 2.23 1.52
N ALA A 97 -11.13 1.62 1.34
CA ALA A 97 -12.32 2.32 0.85
C ALA A 97 -12.81 3.44 1.79
N ARG A 98 -12.52 3.34 3.09
CA ARG A 98 -12.87 4.38 4.09
C ARG A 98 -11.84 5.50 4.18
N THR A 99 -10.56 5.21 3.93
CA THR A 99 -9.47 6.17 4.15
C THR A 99 -8.96 6.79 2.85
N ALA A 100 -9.04 6.07 1.73
CA ALA A 100 -8.57 6.55 0.44
C ALA A 100 -9.59 7.44 -0.27
N SER A 101 -9.11 8.33 -1.13
CA SER A 101 -9.99 9.10 -2.04
C SER A 101 -10.81 8.16 -2.92
N ARG A 102 -10.19 7.08 -3.41
CA ARG A 102 -10.86 6.04 -4.19
C ARG A 102 -10.19 4.69 -4.04
N TYR A 103 -10.97 3.66 -3.73
CA TYR A 103 -10.55 2.27 -3.86
C TYR A 103 -11.04 1.69 -5.20
N ASN A 104 -10.17 0.99 -5.90
CA ASN A 104 -10.43 0.38 -7.20
C ASN A 104 -10.23 -1.14 -7.09
N LYS A 105 -11.09 -1.89 -7.77
CA LYS A 105 -10.92 -3.34 -7.90
C LYS A 105 -11.39 -3.87 -9.25
N VAL A 106 -10.78 -4.96 -9.67
CA VAL A 106 -11.20 -5.83 -10.78
C VAL A 106 -11.60 -7.19 -10.23
N GLN A 107 -11.99 -8.12 -11.11
CA GLN A 107 -12.30 -9.49 -10.69
C GLN A 107 -11.11 -10.12 -9.94
N PRO A 108 -11.37 -11.01 -8.98
CA PRO A 108 -10.32 -11.70 -8.22
C PRO A 108 -9.23 -12.27 -9.12
N TRP A 109 -7.98 -12.15 -8.67
CA TRP A 109 -6.80 -12.71 -9.31
C TRP A 109 -6.42 -12.08 -10.66
N GLN A 110 -7.20 -11.11 -11.16
CA GLN A 110 -6.83 -10.30 -12.33
C GLN A 110 -5.79 -9.23 -11.97
N GLU A 111 -4.94 -8.88 -12.93
CA GLU A 111 -3.98 -7.81 -12.76
C GLU A 111 -4.68 -6.45 -12.69
N LEU A 112 -4.37 -5.67 -11.64
CA LEU A 112 -4.72 -4.26 -11.55
C LEU A 112 -3.60 -3.52 -10.81
N VAL A 113 -3.07 -2.49 -11.46
CA VAL A 113 -2.09 -1.56 -10.90
C VAL A 113 -2.68 -0.17 -10.99
N ILE A 114 -2.65 0.56 -9.87
CA ILE A 114 -3.01 1.97 -9.80
C ILE A 114 -1.75 2.77 -9.51
N VAL A 115 -1.45 3.73 -10.37
CA VAL A 115 -0.41 4.74 -10.16
C VAL A 115 -1.11 6.08 -9.96
N ASP A 116 -0.97 6.66 -8.78
CA ASP A 116 -1.48 7.99 -8.44
C ASP A 116 -0.33 8.84 -7.88
N GLU A 117 0.19 9.72 -8.73
CA GLU A 117 1.43 10.45 -8.50
C GLU A 117 2.58 9.50 -8.11
N ARG A 118 3.06 9.57 -6.87
CA ARG A 118 4.18 8.78 -6.35
C ARG A 118 3.70 7.64 -5.44
N VAL A 119 2.41 7.28 -5.50
CA VAL A 119 1.83 6.12 -4.82
C VAL A 119 1.41 5.08 -5.85
N ILE A 120 2.01 3.90 -5.77
CA ILE A 120 1.76 2.77 -6.68
C ILE A 120 1.16 1.63 -5.86
N THR A 121 -0.01 1.11 -6.27
CA THR A 121 -0.65 -0.03 -5.59
C THR A 121 -1.06 -1.10 -6.57
N GLY A 122 -0.94 -2.37 -6.19
CA GLY A 122 -1.39 -3.52 -6.97
C GLY A 122 -2.36 -4.40 -6.19
N GLN A 123 -3.39 -4.92 -6.87
CA GLN A 123 -4.49 -5.61 -6.20
C GLN A 123 -4.05 -6.91 -5.51
N ASN A 124 -3.28 -7.75 -6.19
CA ASN A 124 -3.03 -9.14 -5.78
C ASN A 124 -1.67 -9.63 -6.30
N PRO A 125 -1.25 -10.88 -6.03
CA PRO A 125 0.05 -11.40 -6.50
C PRO A 125 0.26 -11.31 -8.02
N THR A 126 -0.80 -11.48 -8.84
CA THR A 126 -0.74 -11.31 -10.29
C THR A 126 -0.29 -9.90 -10.68
N SER A 127 -0.59 -8.90 -9.84
CA SER A 127 -0.26 -7.50 -10.07
C SER A 127 1.18 -7.12 -9.68
N ALA A 128 1.93 -8.01 -9.01
CA ALA A 128 3.27 -7.69 -8.50
C ALA A 128 4.27 -7.31 -9.60
N HIS A 129 4.21 -7.99 -10.74
CA HIS A 129 5.06 -7.68 -11.90
C HIS A 129 4.74 -6.29 -12.48
N GLY A 130 3.45 -5.96 -12.60
CA GLY A 130 3.01 -4.65 -13.07
C GLY A 130 3.43 -3.52 -12.12
N VAL A 131 3.31 -3.73 -10.80
CA VAL A 131 3.81 -2.77 -9.80
C VAL A 131 5.32 -2.56 -9.93
N GLY A 132 6.10 -3.63 -10.11
CA GLY A 132 7.54 -3.54 -10.30
C GLY A 132 7.93 -2.74 -11.55
N LYS A 133 7.22 -2.93 -12.66
CA LYS A 133 7.43 -2.14 -13.89
C LYS A 133 7.10 -0.67 -13.67
N ALA A 134 5.93 -0.37 -13.11
CA ALA A 134 5.51 1.01 -12.85
C ALA A 134 6.48 1.74 -11.90
N LEU A 135 7.04 1.01 -10.92
CA LEU A 135 8.05 1.54 -10.02
C LEU A 135 9.33 1.91 -10.77
N VAL A 136 9.85 1.01 -11.61
CA VAL A 136 11.06 1.29 -12.42
C VAL A 136 10.84 2.47 -13.38
N GLU A 137 9.65 2.57 -14.00
CA GLU A 137 9.30 3.69 -14.88
C GLU A 137 9.23 5.02 -14.12
N SER A 138 8.82 5.00 -12.84
CA SER A 138 8.72 6.20 -12.01
C SER A 138 10.06 6.68 -11.44
N LEU A 139 11.09 5.82 -11.49
CA LEU A 139 12.46 6.12 -11.02
C LEU A 139 13.36 6.73 -12.10
N SER A 140 12.85 6.89 -13.33
CA SER A 140 13.58 7.39 -14.50
C SER A 140 13.35 8.88 -14.74
#